data_AF-B8NK45-F1
#
_entry.id   AF-B8NK45-F1
#
_cell.length_a   1.000
_cell.length_b   1.000
_cell.length_c   1.000
_cell.angle_alpha   90.00
_cell.angle_beta   90.00
_cell.angle_gamma   90.00
#
_symmetry.space_group_name_H-M   'P 1'
#
loop_
_entity.id
_entity.type
_entity.pdbx_description
1 polymer ?
#
loop_
_entity_poly.entity_id
_entity_poly.type
_entity_poly.pdbx_seq_one_letter_code
_entity_poly.pdbx_strand_id
1 'polypeptide(L)'
;MHSLSLISLALLSPLLVNAQLSGHVGPLTSSSSKASTKTCNVQDYGAKADKETDIGSAIEKAWDDCAEGGVVYIPSGDYAMSSRLKLSGGKASAIQLDGIIYRTGSDGGNLFMIEHSSDFEFFSSTSQGAIQGLGYEFHKDGSLNGPRLLRFYDVTDFSVHDVALVDSPAFHLSLDTCKNAEIYNMAIRGGDSGGLDGVDIWSENVWVHDVEVTNKDECVTVKSPAKNILVENIYCNWSGGCAMGSLGADTNISDVVYRNVYTWKSNQMYMIKSNGGSGSVSNLVLENFIGHGNAYSLDIDGEWSSMSTVSGDGVQLNNITVRNWKGTEEDGAARGPIKVVCAEKAPCTDITIDDFALWTESGDEQTYSCENGFGSGFCLQDGDGTSSYSTVITETAAPTGYEASSMSNDLSTAFGTDASIPIPTIPTSFFPGATPYSALAGAASGNAAKATSSATASRFRHRRGSH
;
A
#
# COMPACT_ATOMS: atom_id res chain seq x y z
N MET A 1 10.05 64.21 16.16
CA MET A 1 10.10 63.42 14.92
C MET A 1 9.49 62.07 15.26
N HIS A 2 8.21 61.90 14.98
CA HIS A 2 7.40 60.72 15.32
C HIS A 2 6.99 60.02 14.02
N SER A 3 7.22 58.72 13.95
CA SER A 3 6.53 57.83 13.01
C SER A 3 6.34 56.50 13.73
N LEU A 4 5.14 56.31 14.27
CA LEU A 4 4.56 55.00 14.55
C LEU A 4 4.03 54.43 13.23
N SER A 5 4.20 53.14 12.98
CA SER A 5 3.32 52.23 12.21
C SER A 5 4.09 50.92 12.00
N LEU A 6 3.54 49.72 12.04
CA LEU A 6 2.24 49.17 12.46
C LEU A 6 2.55 47.67 12.54
N ILE A 7 2.13 47.00 13.61
CA ILE A 7 2.28 45.55 13.79
C ILE A 7 1.29 44.87 12.83
N SER A 8 1.79 44.19 11.81
CA SER A 8 0.98 43.33 10.94
C SER A 8 0.86 41.95 11.56
N LEU A 9 -0.35 41.66 12.05
CA LEU A 9 -0.78 40.37 12.55
C LEU A 9 -0.92 39.40 11.36
N ALA A 10 -0.01 38.43 11.23
CA ALA A 10 -0.15 37.34 10.27
C ALA A 10 -1.23 36.37 10.79
N LEU A 11 -2.40 36.41 10.17
CA LEU A 11 -3.49 35.47 10.35
C LEU A 11 -3.06 34.09 9.87
N LEU A 12 -2.88 33.14 10.79
CA LEU A 12 -2.88 31.71 10.48
C LEU A 12 -4.25 31.37 9.85
N SER A 13 -4.26 31.03 8.56
CA SER A 13 -5.38 30.31 7.97
C SER A 13 -5.25 28.84 8.33
N PRO A 14 -6.21 28.21 9.01
CA PRO A 14 -6.22 26.77 9.18
C PRO A 14 -6.49 26.16 7.80
N LEU A 15 -5.49 25.47 7.24
CA LEU A 15 -5.70 24.61 6.09
C LEU A 15 -6.81 23.62 6.44
N LEU A 16 -7.92 23.74 5.73
CA LEU A 16 -9.04 22.81 5.76
C LEU A 16 -8.51 21.42 5.43
N VAL A 17 -8.26 20.60 6.46
CA VAL A 17 -8.26 19.15 6.31
C VAL A 17 -9.71 18.77 6.03
N ASN A 18 -10.14 18.96 4.79
CA ASN A 18 -11.38 18.38 4.30
C ASN A 18 -11.23 16.87 4.47
N ALA A 19 -12.21 16.22 5.09
CA ALA A 19 -12.24 14.77 5.19
C ALA A 19 -12.08 14.18 3.78
N GLN A 20 -10.90 13.63 3.47
CA GLN A 20 -10.60 13.14 2.12
C GLN A 20 -11.44 11.92 1.76
N LEU A 21 -11.90 11.16 2.78
CA LEU A 21 -12.83 10.06 2.62
C LEU A 21 -14.19 10.70 2.45
N SER A 22 -14.91 10.29 1.42
CA SER A 22 -16.24 10.82 1.14
C SER A 22 -17.33 10.21 2.02
N GLY A 23 -17.00 9.20 2.84
CA GLY A 23 -17.93 8.58 3.78
C GLY A 23 -17.35 7.39 4.53
N HIS A 24 -18.23 6.47 4.92
CA HIS A 24 -17.86 5.20 5.55
C HIS A 24 -17.02 4.32 4.61
N VAL A 25 -16.08 3.58 5.19
CA VAL A 25 -15.31 2.52 4.55
C VAL A 25 -15.41 1.25 5.39
N GLY A 26 -15.18 0.09 4.78
CA GLY A 26 -15.27 -1.20 5.45
C GLY A 26 -16.65 -1.89 5.29
N PRO A 27 -16.80 -3.11 5.84
CA PRO A 27 -18.04 -3.87 5.76
C PRO A 27 -19.18 -3.26 6.58
N LEU A 28 -20.41 -3.41 6.09
CA LEU A 28 -21.62 -2.91 6.75
C LEU A 28 -22.05 -3.76 7.96
N THR A 29 -21.71 -5.05 7.95
CA THR A 29 -21.98 -5.99 9.04
C THR A 29 -20.70 -6.70 9.48
N SER A 30 -20.58 -6.98 10.79
CA SER A 30 -19.37 -7.62 11.32
C SER A 30 -19.24 -9.09 10.89
N SER A 31 -18.01 -9.57 10.73
CA SER A 31 -17.70 -11.01 10.57
C SER A 31 -18.41 -11.90 11.60
N SER A 32 -18.55 -11.46 12.85
CA SER A 32 -19.29 -12.20 13.89
C SER A 32 -20.80 -12.32 13.61
N SER A 33 -21.42 -11.28 13.03
CA SER A 33 -22.83 -11.30 12.61
C SER A 33 -23.02 -12.26 11.44
N LYS A 34 -22.13 -12.20 10.45
CA LYS A 34 -22.14 -13.11 9.28
C LYS A 34 -21.96 -14.57 9.73
N ALA A 35 -20.99 -14.84 10.61
CA ALA A 35 -20.73 -16.17 11.15
C ALA A 35 -21.91 -16.73 11.97
N SER A 36 -22.67 -15.86 12.65
CA SER A 36 -23.88 -16.26 13.40
C SER A 36 -25.03 -16.69 12.48
N THR A 37 -25.04 -16.23 11.23
CA THR A 37 -26.01 -16.66 10.21
C THR A 37 -25.61 -18.02 9.66
N LYS A 38 -24.39 -18.15 9.15
CA LYS A 38 -23.85 -19.43 8.65
C LYS A 38 -22.32 -19.38 8.56
N THR A 39 -21.68 -20.46 8.99
CA THR A 39 -20.24 -20.68 8.77
C THR A 39 -20.06 -21.92 7.90
N CYS A 40 -19.41 -21.75 6.77
CA CYS A 40 -19.08 -22.80 5.82
C CYS A 40 -17.60 -23.15 5.97
N ASN A 41 -17.28 -24.09 6.86
CA ASN A 41 -15.91 -24.59 7.02
C ASN A 41 -15.52 -25.41 5.80
N VAL A 42 -14.47 -25.00 5.08
CA VAL A 42 -14.02 -25.65 3.83
C VAL A 42 -13.71 -27.13 4.00
N GLN A 43 -13.36 -27.60 5.21
CA GLN A 43 -13.13 -29.01 5.49
C GLN A 43 -14.41 -29.86 5.33
N ASP A 44 -15.59 -29.28 5.61
CA ASP A 44 -16.89 -29.92 5.39
C ASP A 44 -17.23 -30.03 3.89
N TYR A 45 -16.55 -29.26 3.04
CA TYR A 45 -16.67 -29.26 1.57
C TYR A 45 -15.55 -30.03 0.86
N GLY A 46 -14.70 -30.73 1.64
CA GLY A 46 -13.67 -31.64 1.13
C GLY A 46 -12.24 -31.12 1.16
N ALA A 47 -12.00 -29.92 1.70
CA ALA A 47 -10.64 -29.42 1.90
C ALA A 47 -9.87 -30.31 2.89
N LYS A 48 -8.56 -30.45 2.66
CA LYS A 48 -7.64 -31.13 3.58
C LYS A 48 -6.42 -30.27 3.82
N ALA A 49 -6.05 -30.11 5.09
CA ALA A 49 -4.83 -29.44 5.50
C ALA A 49 -3.61 -30.37 5.38
N ASP A 50 -3.37 -30.89 4.17
CA ASP A 50 -2.30 -31.84 3.86
C ASP A 50 -1.24 -31.28 2.90
N LYS A 51 -1.40 -30.01 2.47
CA LYS A 51 -0.53 -29.34 1.48
C LYS A 51 -0.42 -30.08 0.14
N GLU A 52 -1.39 -30.94 -0.18
CA GLU A 52 -1.41 -31.76 -1.41
C GLU A 52 -2.76 -31.65 -2.13
N THR A 53 -3.86 -31.80 -1.40
CA THR A 53 -5.22 -31.75 -1.93
C THR A 53 -5.59 -30.31 -2.30
N ASP A 54 -6.04 -30.07 -3.54
CA ASP A 54 -6.47 -28.76 -4.00
C ASP A 54 -7.67 -28.24 -3.19
N ILE A 55 -7.48 -27.13 -2.49
CA ILE A 55 -8.50 -26.47 -1.67
C ILE A 55 -9.55 -25.73 -2.50
N GLY A 56 -9.23 -25.28 -3.73
CA GLY A 56 -10.11 -24.32 -4.40
C GLY A 56 -11.52 -24.85 -4.65
N SER A 57 -11.67 -26.12 -5.05
CA SER A 57 -13.00 -26.74 -5.21
C SER A 57 -13.84 -26.78 -3.92
N ALA A 58 -13.19 -26.81 -2.75
CA ALA A 58 -13.88 -26.75 -1.46
C ALA A 58 -14.27 -25.31 -1.10
N ILE A 59 -13.42 -24.34 -1.44
CA ILE A 59 -13.74 -22.91 -1.28
C ILE A 59 -14.92 -22.51 -2.18
N GLU A 60 -14.95 -22.92 -3.44
CA GLU A 60 -16.07 -22.63 -4.36
C GLU A 60 -17.40 -23.14 -3.80
N LYS A 61 -17.44 -24.40 -3.33
CA LYS A 61 -18.67 -24.95 -2.74
C LYS A 61 -19.06 -24.28 -1.43
N ALA A 62 -18.08 -23.95 -0.58
CA ALA A 62 -18.35 -23.19 0.64
C ALA A 62 -18.87 -21.78 0.32
N TRP A 63 -18.36 -21.15 -0.75
CA TRP A 63 -18.83 -19.87 -1.26
C TRP A 63 -20.27 -19.97 -1.76
N ASP A 64 -20.60 -20.95 -2.61
CA ASP A 64 -21.97 -21.16 -3.09
C ASP A 64 -22.99 -21.24 -1.93
N ASP A 65 -22.56 -21.79 -0.79
CA ASP A 65 -23.39 -21.98 0.39
C ASP A 65 -23.40 -20.79 1.38
N CYS A 66 -22.40 -19.90 1.35
CA CYS A 66 -22.21 -18.81 2.32
C CYS A 66 -22.06 -17.41 1.69
N ALA A 67 -22.11 -17.28 0.37
CA ALA A 67 -21.99 -16.00 -0.33
C ALA A 67 -23.10 -15.01 0.04
N GLU A 68 -24.23 -15.48 0.56
CA GLU A 68 -25.32 -14.63 1.06
C GLU A 68 -25.43 -14.74 2.58
N GLY A 69 -24.86 -13.76 3.29
CA GLY A 69 -24.97 -13.60 4.75
C GLY A 69 -24.01 -14.43 5.60
N GLY A 70 -23.16 -15.28 5.01
CA GLY A 70 -22.33 -16.25 5.74
C GLY A 70 -20.82 -15.98 5.71
N VAL A 71 -20.06 -16.88 6.32
CA VAL A 71 -18.58 -16.85 6.34
C VAL A 71 -18.02 -18.14 5.76
N VAL A 72 -17.16 -18.04 4.75
CA VAL A 72 -16.30 -19.14 4.32
C VAL A 72 -15.12 -19.19 5.28
N TYR A 73 -14.99 -20.29 6.02
CA TYR A 73 -13.96 -20.44 7.04
C TYR A 73 -12.88 -21.43 6.57
N ILE A 74 -11.63 -20.98 6.56
CA ILE A 74 -10.43 -21.77 6.26
C ILE A 74 -9.65 -21.91 7.58
N PRO A 75 -9.77 -23.05 8.29
CA PRO A 75 -9.13 -23.26 9.58
C PRO A 75 -7.61 -23.26 9.48
N SER A 76 -6.93 -23.07 10.62
CA SER A 76 -5.47 -23.26 10.72
C SER A 76 -5.01 -24.59 10.12
N GLY A 77 -3.97 -24.53 9.28
CA GLY A 77 -3.42 -25.66 8.54
C GLY A 77 -2.75 -25.21 7.24
N ASP A 78 -2.01 -26.12 6.60
CA ASP A 78 -1.38 -25.88 5.30
C ASP A 78 -2.23 -26.50 4.18
N TYR A 79 -2.63 -25.69 3.19
CA TYR A 79 -3.49 -26.13 2.09
C TYR A 79 -2.80 -25.88 0.75
N ALA A 80 -2.89 -26.84 -0.18
CA ALA A 80 -2.47 -26.63 -1.56
C ALA A 80 -3.59 -25.99 -2.38
N MET A 81 -3.25 -25.13 -3.32
CA MET A 81 -4.20 -24.52 -4.23
C MET A 81 -3.68 -24.55 -5.67
N SER A 82 -4.26 -25.42 -6.48
CA SER A 82 -3.93 -25.54 -7.91
C SER A 82 -4.94 -24.84 -8.81
N SER A 83 -6.16 -24.62 -8.33
CA SER A 83 -7.23 -23.91 -9.04
C SER A 83 -7.17 -22.40 -8.84
N ARG A 84 -7.74 -21.66 -9.79
CA ARG A 84 -8.01 -20.22 -9.68
C ARG A 84 -9.45 -20.04 -9.24
N LEU A 85 -9.68 -19.15 -8.28
CA LEU A 85 -11.00 -18.85 -7.77
C LEU A 85 -11.56 -17.60 -8.40
N LYS A 86 -12.80 -17.71 -8.87
CA LYS A 86 -13.60 -16.59 -9.31
C LYS A 86 -14.90 -16.57 -8.51
N LEU A 87 -14.88 -15.88 -7.38
CA LEU A 87 -15.99 -15.80 -6.44
C LEU A 87 -16.77 -14.51 -6.72
N SER A 88 -18.05 -14.65 -7.04
CA SER A 88 -18.88 -13.53 -7.49
C SER A 88 -20.17 -13.42 -6.69
N GLY A 89 -20.75 -12.22 -6.62
CA GLY A 89 -22.12 -12.01 -6.14
C GLY A 89 -22.31 -12.10 -4.63
N GLY A 90 -21.23 -11.99 -3.84
CA GLY A 90 -21.30 -12.04 -2.39
C GLY A 90 -22.08 -10.86 -1.81
N LYS A 91 -22.94 -11.12 -0.82
CA LYS A 91 -23.73 -10.11 -0.10
C LYS A 91 -23.66 -10.39 1.38
N ALA A 92 -23.14 -9.44 2.15
CA ALA A 92 -22.92 -9.62 3.58
C ALA A 92 -22.14 -10.91 3.89
N SER A 93 -21.07 -11.17 3.12
CA SER A 93 -20.27 -12.37 3.23
C SER A 93 -18.84 -12.07 3.70
N ALA A 94 -18.11 -13.10 4.11
CA ALA A 94 -16.70 -12.98 4.48
C ALA A 94 -15.91 -14.25 4.16
N ILE A 95 -14.60 -14.09 4.01
CA ILE A 95 -13.62 -15.18 4.00
C ILE A 95 -12.71 -15.00 5.22
N GLN A 96 -12.75 -15.96 6.14
CA GLN A 96 -11.86 -16.04 7.29
C GLN A 96 -10.74 -17.04 6.98
N LEU A 97 -9.56 -16.53 6.62
CA LEU A 97 -8.34 -17.29 6.36
C LEU A 97 -7.50 -17.41 7.63
N ASP A 98 -7.66 -18.47 8.43
CA ASP A 98 -6.76 -18.75 9.57
C ASP A 98 -5.65 -19.76 9.21
N GLY A 99 -5.69 -20.34 8.01
CA GLY A 99 -4.67 -21.24 7.47
C GLY A 99 -3.66 -20.55 6.55
N ILE A 100 -2.77 -21.37 5.96
CA ILE A 100 -1.82 -20.94 4.95
C ILE A 100 -2.13 -21.65 3.64
N ILE A 101 -2.35 -20.88 2.58
CA ILE A 101 -2.57 -21.40 1.23
C ILE A 101 -1.25 -21.34 0.46
N TYR A 102 -0.82 -22.48 -0.11
CA TYR A 102 0.34 -22.58 -0.98
C TYR A 102 -0.12 -22.79 -2.42
N ARG A 103 0.26 -21.87 -3.32
CA ARG A 103 0.02 -22.07 -4.75
C ARG A 103 0.77 -23.32 -5.23
N THR A 104 0.05 -24.22 -5.90
CA THR A 104 0.63 -25.36 -6.63
C THR A 104 0.29 -25.32 -8.12
N GLY A 105 -0.68 -24.51 -8.53
CA GLY A 105 -1.08 -24.30 -9.92
C GLY A 105 -0.20 -23.29 -10.65
N SER A 106 -0.02 -23.43 -11.97
CA SER A 106 0.87 -22.58 -12.77
C SER A 106 0.16 -21.65 -13.75
N ASP A 107 -1.17 -21.71 -13.83
CA ASP A 107 -1.95 -20.89 -14.75
C ASP A 107 -1.90 -19.40 -14.37
N GLY A 108 -1.69 -18.52 -15.35
CA GLY A 108 -1.77 -17.07 -15.15
C GLY A 108 -3.19 -16.58 -14.81
N GLY A 109 -3.37 -15.28 -14.58
CA GLY A 109 -4.64 -14.69 -14.14
C GLY A 109 -4.59 -14.30 -12.66
N ASN A 110 -5.64 -14.55 -11.88
CA ASN A 110 -5.67 -14.29 -10.44
C ASN A 110 -5.93 -15.61 -9.69
N LEU A 111 -5.23 -15.83 -8.58
CA LEU A 111 -5.45 -16.97 -7.69
C LEU A 111 -6.79 -16.81 -6.96
N PHE A 112 -7.04 -15.61 -6.42
CA PHE A 112 -8.35 -15.15 -5.95
C PHE A 112 -8.81 -13.95 -6.75
N MET A 113 -9.98 -14.08 -7.37
CA MET A 113 -10.76 -12.98 -7.93
C MET A 113 -12.09 -12.91 -7.18
N ILE A 114 -12.29 -11.83 -6.40
CA ILE A 114 -13.57 -11.52 -5.77
C ILE A 114 -14.24 -10.42 -6.60
N GLU A 115 -15.43 -10.67 -7.14
CA GLU A 115 -16.10 -9.69 -7.99
C GLU A 115 -17.57 -9.46 -7.67
N HIS A 116 -18.08 -8.28 -8.04
CA HIS A 116 -19.51 -7.94 -7.96
C HIS A 116 -20.13 -8.27 -6.60
N SER A 117 -19.42 -7.94 -5.52
CA SER A 117 -19.77 -8.30 -4.14
C SER A 117 -19.95 -7.05 -3.28
N SER A 118 -20.76 -7.12 -2.22
CA SER A 118 -21.07 -5.99 -1.34
C SER A 118 -21.14 -6.41 0.12
N ASP A 119 -20.70 -5.56 1.05
CA ASP A 119 -20.58 -5.90 2.48
C ASP A 119 -19.69 -7.15 2.66
N PHE A 120 -18.41 -6.99 2.33
CA PHE A 120 -17.45 -8.11 2.25
C PHE A 120 -16.27 -7.95 3.22
N GLU A 121 -15.72 -9.05 3.73
CA GLU A 121 -14.56 -9.00 4.62
C GLU A 121 -13.62 -10.17 4.28
N PHE A 122 -12.34 -9.89 4.01
CA PHE A 122 -11.29 -10.90 3.85
C PHE A 122 -10.28 -10.74 4.98
N PHE A 123 -10.24 -11.69 5.91
CA PHE A 123 -9.48 -11.49 7.13
C PHE A 123 -8.94 -12.77 7.73
N SER A 124 -8.09 -12.62 8.73
CA SER A 124 -7.57 -13.70 9.57
C SER A 124 -7.85 -13.33 11.02
N SER A 125 -8.48 -14.22 11.77
CA SER A 125 -8.79 -13.97 13.18
C SER A 125 -7.56 -14.07 14.10
N THR A 126 -6.44 -14.54 13.53
CA THR A 126 -5.20 -14.89 14.25
C THR A 126 -4.02 -13.99 13.90
N SER A 127 -4.18 -13.07 12.93
CA SER A 127 -3.09 -12.33 12.28
C SER A 127 -1.97 -13.22 11.68
N GLN A 128 -2.30 -14.47 11.36
CA GLN A 128 -1.35 -15.47 10.86
C GLN A 128 -1.80 -16.14 9.57
N GLY A 129 -3.01 -15.84 9.08
CA GLY A 129 -3.46 -16.29 7.76
C GLY A 129 -2.59 -15.73 6.64
N ALA A 130 -2.22 -16.59 5.69
CA ALA A 130 -1.32 -16.18 4.61
C ALA A 130 -1.61 -16.89 3.28
N ILE A 131 -1.25 -16.22 2.18
CA ILE A 131 -1.16 -16.82 0.84
C ILE A 131 0.31 -16.81 0.42
N GLN A 132 0.90 -18.00 0.33
CA GLN A 132 2.24 -18.23 -0.21
C GLN A 132 2.14 -18.52 -1.72
N GLY A 133 2.50 -17.53 -2.52
CA GLY A 133 2.46 -17.57 -3.98
C GLY A 133 3.59 -18.37 -4.64
N LEU A 134 4.71 -18.62 -3.94
CA LEU A 134 5.88 -19.33 -4.49
C LEU A 134 6.30 -18.77 -5.87
N GLY A 135 6.32 -17.44 -5.99
CA GLY A 135 6.67 -16.68 -7.19
C GLY A 135 8.08 -16.95 -7.68
N TYR A 136 9.03 -17.23 -6.77
CA TYR A 136 10.40 -17.63 -7.12
C TYR A 136 10.47 -18.81 -8.12
N GLU A 137 9.46 -19.68 -8.16
CA GLU A 137 9.38 -20.78 -9.13
C GLU A 137 9.27 -20.27 -10.58
N PHE A 138 8.73 -19.06 -10.79
CA PHE A 138 8.70 -18.38 -12.07
C PHE A 138 9.89 -17.42 -12.23
N HIS A 139 10.22 -16.67 -11.18
CA HIS A 139 11.22 -15.60 -11.27
C HIS A 139 12.64 -16.12 -11.47
N LYS A 140 12.97 -17.32 -10.97
CA LYS A 140 14.26 -17.99 -11.24
C LYS A 140 14.52 -18.21 -12.74
N ASP A 141 13.45 -18.26 -13.54
CA ASP A 141 13.48 -18.42 -14.99
C ASP A 141 13.17 -17.09 -15.72
N GLY A 142 13.11 -15.96 -15.00
CA GLY A 142 12.82 -14.63 -15.53
C GLY A 142 11.37 -14.41 -15.96
N SER A 143 10.43 -15.23 -15.48
CA SER A 143 9.01 -15.17 -15.89
C SER A 143 8.15 -14.43 -14.88
N LEU A 144 7.25 -13.57 -15.37
CA LEU A 144 6.18 -12.90 -14.60
C LEU A 144 4.78 -13.36 -15.04
N ASN A 145 4.70 -14.50 -15.75
CA ASN A 145 3.45 -14.98 -16.35
C ASN A 145 2.56 -15.80 -15.40
N GLY A 146 2.96 -15.96 -14.13
CA GLY A 146 2.17 -16.65 -13.13
C GLY A 146 0.94 -15.85 -12.67
N PRO A 147 0.12 -16.43 -11.78
CA PRO A 147 -1.06 -15.75 -11.27
C PRO A 147 -0.71 -14.60 -10.33
N ARG A 148 -1.55 -13.57 -10.30
CA ARG A 148 -1.63 -12.54 -9.26
C ARG A 148 -2.33 -13.16 -8.05
N LEU A 149 -2.05 -12.73 -6.83
CA LEU A 149 -2.63 -13.41 -5.66
C LEU A 149 -4.09 -13.04 -5.42
N LEU A 150 -4.38 -11.74 -5.22
CA LEU A 150 -5.71 -11.30 -4.80
C LEU A 150 -6.16 -10.08 -5.60
N ARG A 151 -7.30 -10.19 -6.28
CA ARG A 151 -7.93 -9.08 -7.00
C ARG A 151 -9.39 -8.94 -6.59
N PHE A 152 -9.75 -7.71 -6.25
CA PHE A 152 -11.13 -7.29 -6.04
C PHE A 152 -11.59 -6.52 -7.27
N TYR A 153 -12.78 -6.81 -7.78
CA TYR A 153 -13.35 -6.11 -8.92
C TYR A 153 -14.82 -5.74 -8.67
N ASP A 154 -15.14 -4.46 -8.70
CA ASP A 154 -16.51 -3.99 -8.44
C ASP A 154 -17.05 -4.52 -7.10
N VAL A 155 -16.24 -4.34 -6.04
CA VAL A 155 -16.59 -4.71 -4.66
C VAL A 155 -16.86 -3.45 -3.84
N THR A 156 -17.96 -3.44 -3.09
CA THR A 156 -18.43 -2.29 -2.29
C THR A 156 -18.47 -2.61 -0.81
N ASP A 157 -18.14 -1.62 0.03
CA ASP A 157 -18.25 -1.71 1.49
C ASP A 157 -17.52 -2.94 2.02
N PHE A 158 -16.19 -2.91 1.98
CA PHE A 158 -15.40 -4.09 2.30
C PHE A 158 -14.07 -3.77 2.97
N SER A 159 -13.50 -4.78 3.63
CA SER A 159 -12.16 -4.69 4.18
C SER A 159 -11.31 -5.91 3.85
N VAL A 160 -9.99 -5.71 3.84
CA VAL A 160 -8.97 -6.76 3.75
C VAL A 160 -7.93 -6.49 4.84
N HIS A 161 -7.79 -7.41 5.79
CA HIS A 161 -6.92 -7.15 6.92
C HIS A 161 -6.39 -8.38 7.65
N ASP A 162 -5.35 -8.19 8.45
CA ASP A 162 -4.75 -9.19 9.32
C ASP A 162 -4.21 -10.44 8.58
N VAL A 163 -3.93 -10.32 7.27
CA VAL A 163 -3.40 -11.39 6.41
C VAL A 163 -2.05 -11.01 5.79
N ALA A 164 -1.24 -12.02 5.46
CA ALA A 164 0.00 -11.85 4.72
C ALA A 164 -0.10 -12.35 3.27
N LEU A 165 0.43 -11.59 2.32
CA LEU A 165 0.54 -11.97 0.91
C LEU A 165 2.02 -12.10 0.54
N VAL A 166 2.45 -13.30 0.14
CA VAL A 166 3.88 -13.63 0.08
C VAL A 166 4.23 -14.20 -1.28
N ASP A 167 5.32 -13.69 -1.85
CA ASP A 167 5.97 -14.23 -3.04
C ASP A 167 5.01 -14.41 -4.20
N SER A 168 4.29 -13.35 -4.59
CA SER A 168 3.41 -13.41 -5.74
C SER A 168 4.20 -13.69 -7.02
N PRO A 169 3.73 -14.60 -7.90
CA PRO A 169 4.29 -14.73 -9.24
C PRO A 169 4.20 -13.44 -10.08
N ALA A 170 3.25 -12.55 -9.77
CA ALA A 170 3.08 -11.23 -10.35
C ALA A 170 2.63 -10.23 -9.24
N PHE A 171 1.47 -9.58 -9.38
CA PHE A 171 0.95 -8.62 -8.38
C PHE A 171 0.36 -9.31 -7.14
N HIS A 172 0.46 -8.68 -5.98
CA HIS A 172 -0.07 -9.23 -4.72
C HIS A 172 -1.54 -8.86 -4.51
N LEU A 173 -1.88 -7.57 -4.48
CA LEU A 173 -3.23 -7.07 -4.23
C LEU A 173 -3.63 -5.99 -5.25
N SER A 174 -4.81 -6.12 -5.85
CA SER A 174 -5.39 -5.07 -6.71
C SER A 174 -6.85 -4.78 -6.34
N LEU A 175 -7.19 -3.50 -6.24
CA LEU A 175 -8.55 -2.98 -6.09
C LEU A 175 -9.00 -2.33 -7.40
N ASP A 176 -9.81 -3.08 -8.14
CA ASP A 176 -10.32 -2.71 -9.46
C ASP A 176 -11.74 -2.17 -9.38
N THR A 177 -11.91 -0.86 -9.58
CA THR A 177 -13.23 -0.22 -9.63
C THR A 177 -14.07 -0.50 -8.37
N CYS A 178 -13.41 -0.57 -7.20
CA CYS A 178 -14.04 -0.83 -5.93
C CYS A 178 -14.52 0.46 -5.25
N LYS A 179 -15.33 0.33 -4.19
CA LYS A 179 -15.84 1.47 -3.42
C LYS A 179 -15.95 1.19 -1.92
N ASN A 180 -15.66 2.20 -1.08
CA ASN A 180 -15.79 2.13 0.38
C ASN A 180 -14.93 1.03 1.01
N ALA A 181 -13.64 1.00 0.66
CA ALA A 181 -12.71 -0.06 1.06
C ALA A 181 -11.82 0.35 2.24
N GLU A 182 -11.53 -0.56 3.15
CA GLU A 182 -10.51 -0.39 4.22
C GLU A 182 -9.48 -1.52 4.17
N ILE A 183 -8.20 -1.22 3.97
CA ILE A 183 -7.12 -2.20 3.84
C ILE A 183 -6.07 -1.94 4.92
N TYR A 184 -5.85 -2.88 5.84
CA TYR A 184 -4.97 -2.62 6.97
C TYR A 184 -4.39 -3.85 7.65
N ASN A 185 -3.37 -3.64 8.49
CA ASN A 185 -2.68 -4.71 9.20
C ASN A 185 -2.23 -5.83 8.24
N MET A 186 -1.56 -5.44 7.15
CA MET A 186 -1.07 -6.38 6.14
C MET A 186 0.45 -6.37 6.06
N ALA A 187 1.00 -7.55 5.78
CA ALA A 187 2.39 -7.71 5.39
C ALA A 187 2.45 -8.32 3.99
N ILE A 188 3.02 -7.59 3.04
CA ILE A 188 3.22 -8.02 1.66
C ILE A 188 4.71 -8.17 1.42
N ARG A 189 5.15 -9.36 0.98
CA ARG A 189 6.57 -9.65 0.78
C ARG A 189 6.81 -10.46 -0.48
N GLY A 190 7.23 -9.79 -1.54
CA GLY A 190 7.60 -10.36 -2.84
C GLY A 190 9.10 -10.38 -3.10
N GLY A 191 9.45 -10.82 -4.31
CA GLY A 191 10.83 -10.85 -4.80
C GLY A 191 11.38 -9.47 -5.17
N ASP A 192 12.71 -9.40 -5.33
CA ASP A 192 13.45 -8.16 -5.64
C ASP A 192 13.50 -7.90 -7.16
N SER A 193 12.33 -7.76 -7.79
CA SER A 193 12.17 -7.44 -9.22
C SER A 193 10.92 -6.60 -9.49
N GLY A 194 10.93 -5.83 -10.59
CA GLY A 194 9.75 -5.14 -11.11
C GLY A 194 8.66 -6.12 -11.57
N GLY A 195 7.41 -5.65 -11.66
CA GLY A 195 6.20 -6.41 -11.97
C GLY A 195 5.62 -7.22 -10.80
N LEU A 196 6.11 -6.97 -9.58
CA LEU A 196 5.74 -7.66 -8.34
C LEU A 196 4.98 -6.73 -7.37
N ASP A 197 4.10 -5.93 -7.94
CA ASP A 197 3.32 -4.85 -7.32
C ASP A 197 2.69 -5.31 -6.00
N GLY A 198 2.76 -4.45 -4.98
CA GLY A 198 2.19 -4.66 -3.65
C GLY A 198 0.70 -4.43 -3.65
N VAL A 199 0.28 -3.17 -3.54
CA VAL A 199 -1.13 -2.76 -3.57
C VAL A 199 -1.38 -1.77 -4.70
N ASP A 200 -2.27 -2.13 -5.61
CA ASP A 200 -2.74 -1.27 -6.69
C ASP A 200 -4.20 -0.85 -6.50
N ILE A 201 -4.51 0.43 -6.71
CA ILE A 201 -5.83 1.00 -6.40
C ILE A 201 -6.32 1.89 -7.52
N TRP A 202 -7.42 1.53 -8.20
CA TRP A 202 -8.19 2.47 -9.03
C TRP A 202 -9.66 2.35 -8.63
N SER A 203 -10.08 3.18 -7.69
CA SER A 203 -11.30 2.97 -6.89
C SER A 203 -11.78 4.29 -6.28
N GLU A 204 -12.91 4.27 -5.56
CA GLU A 204 -13.50 5.43 -4.90
C GLU A 204 -13.63 5.20 -3.38
N ASN A 205 -13.25 6.19 -2.57
CA ASN A 205 -13.43 6.15 -1.11
C ASN A 205 -12.71 4.93 -0.48
N VAL A 206 -11.38 4.94 -0.54
CA VAL A 206 -10.52 3.85 -0.05
C VAL A 206 -9.58 4.36 1.02
N TRP A 207 -9.51 3.65 2.14
CA TRP A 207 -8.54 3.88 3.21
C TRP A 207 -7.56 2.71 3.27
N VAL A 208 -6.28 2.97 3.00
CA VAL A 208 -5.21 2.01 3.20
C VAL A 208 -4.33 2.51 4.33
N HIS A 209 -4.16 1.71 5.38
CA HIS A 209 -3.28 2.08 6.47
C HIS A 209 -2.58 0.91 7.13
N ASP A 210 -1.44 1.16 7.77
CA ASP A 210 -0.73 0.13 8.54
C ASP A 210 -0.40 -1.12 7.68
N VAL A 211 0.26 -0.87 6.55
CA VAL A 211 0.69 -1.90 5.58
C VAL A 211 2.21 -1.83 5.39
N GLU A 212 2.87 -2.98 5.48
CA GLU A 212 4.28 -3.15 5.11
C GLU A 212 4.39 -3.85 3.75
N VAL A 213 5.19 -3.29 2.84
CA VAL A 213 5.47 -3.88 1.53
C VAL A 213 6.97 -4.02 1.31
N THR A 214 7.41 -5.21 0.94
CA THR A 214 8.74 -5.52 0.40
C THR A 214 8.59 -6.13 -0.99
N ASN A 215 9.23 -5.55 -1.99
CA ASN A 215 9.26 -6.01 -3.40
C ASN A 215 10.29 -5.14 -4.16
N LYS A 216 10.16 -5.00 -5.50
CA LYS A 216 10.91 -3.98 -6.25
C LYS A 216 10.07 -3.23 -7.28
N ASP A 217 8.77 -3.16 -7.02
CA ASP A 217 7.78 -2.40 -7.78
C ASP A 217 6.82 -1.67 -6.82
N GLU A 218 5.61 -1.34 -7.25
CA GLU A 218 4.61 -0.58 -6.48
C GLU A 218 4.53 -1.00 -5.01
N CYS A 219 4.67 -0.04 -4.09
CA CYS A 219 4.38 -0.24 -2.67
C CYS A 219 2.85 -0.19 -2.45
N VAL A 220 2.30 1.02 -2.36
CA VAL A 220 0.86 1.31 -2.44
C VAL A 220 0.67 2.38 -3.51
N THR A 221 0.08 2.01 -4.65
CA THR A 221 0.04 2.87 -5.85
C THR A 221 -1.39 3.14 -6.30
N VAL A 222 -1.72 4.42 -6.49
CA VAL A 222 -3.01 4.85 -7.06
C VAL A 222 -2.91 4.90 -8.59
N LYS A 223 -3.85 4.21 -9.25
CA LYS A 223 -4.05 4.16 -10.70
C LYS A 223 -5.35 4.90 -11.05
N SER A 224 -5.59 5.12 -12.35
CA SER A 224 -6.75 5.89 -12.84
C SER A 224 -7.88 4.97 -13.34
N PRO A 225 -9.16 5.35 -13.16
CA PRO A 225 -9.65 6.50 -12.37
C PRO A 225 -9.65 6.22 -10.87
N ALA A 226 -9.51 7.26 -10.04
CA ALA A 226 -9.61 7.13 -8.59
C ALA A 226 -10.09 8.42 -7.93
N LYS A 227 -10.77 8.33 -6.79
CA LYS A 227 -11.04 9.54 -6.00
C LYS A 227 -11.27 9.23 -4.52
N ASN A 228 -10.98 10.20 -3.66
CA ASN A 228 -11.19 10.09 -2.22
C ASN A 228 -10.38 8.91 -1.65
N ILE A 229 -9.05 8.96 -1.81
CA ILE A 229 -8.15 7.89 -1.36
C ILE A 229 -7.28 8.41 -0.21
N LEU A 230 -7.31 7.73 0.93
CA LEU A 230 -6.37 7.94 2.03
C LEU A 230 -5.39 6.78 2.09
N VAL A 231 -4.11 7.09 2.05
CA VAL A 231 -3.03 6.12 2.28
C VAL A 231 -2.18 6.63 3.43
N GLU A 232 -2.07 5.89 4.54
CA GLU A 232 -1.30 6.37 5.68
C GLU A 232 -0.63 5.31 6.54
N ASN A 233 0.45 5.67 7.24
CA ASN A 233 1.25 4.71 8.01
C ASN A 233 1.70 3.52 7.14
N ILE A 234 2.35 3.82 6.02
CA ILE A 234 2.85 2.82 5.09
C ILE A 234 4.35 2.63 5.28
N TYR A 235 4.75 1.36 5.31
CA TYR A 235 6.15 0.98 5.41
C TYR A 235 6.61 0.28 4.12
N CYS A 236 7.26 1.03 3.24
CA CYS A 236 7.88 0.49 2.03
C CYS A 236 9.30 0.02 2.40
N ASN A 237 9.43 -1.22 2.86
CA ASN A 237 10.66 -1.80 3.40
C ASN A 237 11.41 -2.56 2.29
N TRP A 238 12.26 -1.85 1.55
CA TRP A 238 12.89 -2.33 0.31
C TRP A 238 11.82 -2.67 -0.74
N SER A 239 11.33 -1.64 -1.42
CA SER A 239 10.23 -1.72 -2.40
C SER A 239 10.65 -1.03 -3.71
N GLY A 240 9.73 -0.91 -4.68
CA GLY A 240 9.82 0.17 -5.67
C GLY A 240 9.44 1.52 -5.05
N GLY A 241 8.51 1.54 -4.09
CA GLY A 241 8.03 2.77 -3.44
C GLY A 241 6.60 3.09 -3.84
N CYS A 242 5.98 4.06 -3.15
CA CYS A 242 4.64 4.52 -3.51
C CYS A 242 4.67 5.28 -4.84
N ALA A 243 3.56 5.25 -5.58
CA ALA A 243 3.45 5.97 -6.84
C ALA A 243 2.01 6.34 -7.20
N MET A 244 1.88 7.08 -8.30
CA MET A 244 0.65 7.31 -9.02
C MET A 244 0.86 7.04 -10.51
N GLY A 245 0.02 6.19 -11.09
CA GLY A 245 0.04 5.84 -12.52
C GLY A 245 0.44 4.39 -12.82
N SER A 246 0.88 4.07 -14.04
CA SER A 246 1.10 4.97 -15.18
C SER A 246 -0.18 5.71 -15.60
N LEU A 247 -0.09 7.01 -15.87
CA LEU A 247 -1.22 7.84 -16.30
C LEU A 247 -1.21 8.03 -17.82
N GLY A 248 -2.41 8.16 -18.41
CA GLY A 248 -2.64 8.19 -19.85
C GLY A 248 -4.12 8.43 -20.17
N ALA A 249 -4.43 8.68 -21.44
CA ALA A 249 -5.66 9.36 -21.88
C ALA A 249 -6.97 9.02 -21.13
N ASP A 250 -7.70 10.09 -20.82
CA ASP A 250 -8.89 10.20 -19.95
C ASP A 250 -8.64 9.95 -18.45
N THR A 251 -7.42 10.28 -17.98
CA THR A 251 -7.05 10.22 -16.55
C THR A 251 -8.02 11.03 -15.71
N ASN A 252 -8.59 10.43 -14.67
CA ASN A 252 -9.43 11.17 -13.72
C ASN A 252 -9.15 10.67 -12.29
N ILE A 253 -8.16 11.33 -11.66
CA ILE A 253 -7.78 11.14 -10.25
C ILE A 253 -8.01 12.45 -9.49
N SER A 254 -8.68 12.39 -8.33
CA SER A 254 -8.84 13.57 -7.47
C SER A 254 -8.94 13.23 -5.97
N ASP A 255 -8.58 14.16 -5.10
CA ASP A 255 -8.74 14.02 -3.64
C ASP A 255 -7.99 12.80 -3.08
N VAL A 256 -6.67 12.81 -3.22
CA VAL A 256 -5.79 11.73 -2.74
C VAL A 256 -4.84 12.28 -1.68
N VAL A 257 -4.71 11.58 -0.57
CA VAL A 257 -3.77 11.92 0.50
C VAL A 257 -2.88 10.71 0.80
N TYR A 258 -1.58 10.92 0.75
CA TYR A 258 -0.60 10.03 1.36
C TYR A 258 0.00 10.73 2.58
N ARG A 259 0.01 10.08 3.74
CA ARG A 259 0.58 10.66 4.96
C ARG A 259 1.29 9.64 5.84
N ASN A 260 2.40 10.03 6.47
CA ASN A 260 3.20 9.14 7.31
C ASN A 260 3.66 7.91 6.52
N VAL A 261 4.45 8.13 5.47
CA VAL A 261 5.01 7.06 4.62
C VAL A 261 6.51 6.96 4.88
N TYR A 262 6.95 5.80 5.37
CA TYR A 262 8.36 5.50 5.58
C TYR A 262 8.86 4.60 4.46
N THR A 263 9.92 5.03 3.78
CA THR A 263 10.45 4.34 2.60
C THR A 263 11.95 4.07 2.74
N TRP A 264 12.31 2.79 2.77
CA TRP A 264 13.69 2.33 2.90
C TRP A 264 14.13 1.58 1.64
N LYS A 265 15.33 1.88 1.13
CA LYS A 265 15.98 1.18 0.00
C LYS A 265 15.07 0.90 -1.19
N SER A 266 14.25 1.89 -1.54
CA SER A 266 13.29 1.80 -2.63
C SER A 266 13.72 2.56 -3.88
N ASN A 267 12.97 2.43 -4.98
CA ASN A 267 13.28 3.20 -6.19
C ASN A 267 12.95 4.69 -6.00
N GLN A 268 11.86 5.00 -5.30
CA GLN A 268 11.48 6.37 -4.93
C GLN A 268 10.77 6.44 -3.58
N MET A 269 10.64 7.64 -2.99
CA MET A 269 9.67 7.88 -1.92
C MET A 269 8.25 8.04 -2.49
N TYR A 270 8.10 8.85 -3.55
CA TYR A 270 6.85 8.93 -4.33
C TYR A 270 7.12 9.33 -5.77
N MET A 271 6.48 8.64 -6.73
CA MET A 271 6.56 8.97 -8.15
C MET A 271 5.19 9.19 -8.79
N ILE A 272 5.01 10.25 -9.57
CA ILE A 272 3.86 10.41 -10.47
C ILE A 272 4.37 10.16 -11.89
N LYS A 273 3.90 9.10 -12.56
CA LYS A 273 4.41 8.68 -13.86
C LYS A 273 3.39 8.80 -14.97
N SER A 274 3.73 9.54 -16.02
CA SER A 274 2.97 9.65 -17.27
C SER A 274 3.90 9.85 -18.45
N ASN A 275 3.40 9.67 -19.69
CA ASN A 275 4.14 10.01 -20.91
C ASN A 275 3.12 10.33 -22.00
N GLY A 276 2.85 11.62 -22.20
CA GLY A 276 1.70 12.09 -22.99
C GLY A 276 0.36 11.82 -22.28
N GLY A 277 -0.69 11.51 -23.05
CA GLY A 277 -2.04 11.31 -22.53
C GLY A 277 -2.83 12.60 -22.32
N SER A 278 -3.91 12.50 -21.54
CA SER A 278 -4.87 13.57 -21.29
C SER A 278 -5.62 13.31 -19.98
N GLY A 279 -6.47 14.26 -19.55
CA GLY A 279 -7.19 14.21 -18.29
C GLY A 279 -6.45 14.95 -17.17
N SER A 280 -6.81 14.68 -15.92
CA SER A 280 -6.26 15.42 -14.78
C SER A 280 -6.03 14.58 -13.53
N VAL A 281 -4.99 14.97 -12.80
CA VAL A 281 -4.81 14.67 -11.37
C VAL A 281 -4.99 15.98 -10.61
N SER A 282 -5.84 15.98 -9.58
CA SER A 282 -6.01 17.17 -8.74
C SER A 282 -6.17 16.89 -7.26
N ASN A 283 -5.84 17.88 -6.42
CA ASN A 283 -5.99 17.81 -4.97
C ASN A 283 -5.22 16.62 -4.37
N LEU A 284 -3.92 16.55 -4.66
CA LEU A 284 -3.02 15.54 -4.11
C LEU A 284 -2.24 16.13 -2.93
N VAL A 285 -2.23 15.45 -1.78
CA VAL A 285 -1.39 15.81 -0.64
C VAL A 285 -0.46 14.66 -0.30
N LEU A 286 0.85 14.95 -0.25
CA LEU A 286 1.92 14.03 0.12
C LEU A 286 2.63 14.61 1.35
N GLU A 287 2.23 14.21 2.55
CA GLU A 287 2.74 14.79 3.80
C GLU A 287 3.46 13.79 4.72
N ASN A 288 4.47 14.24 5.46
CA ASN A 288 5.18 13.42 6.45
C ASN A 288 5.81 12.15 5.85
N PHE A 289 6.70 12.33 4.87
CA PHE A 289 7.47 11.20 4.33
C PHE A 289 8.87 11.16 4.97
N ILE A 290 9.35 9.96 5.25
CA ILE A 290 10.73 9.71 5.64
C ILE A 290 11.35 8.72 4.65
N GLY A 291 12.49 9.07 4.08
CA GLY A 291 13.22 8.25 3.13
C GLY A 291 14.65 7.98 3.57
N HIS A 292 15.16 6.76 3.33
CA HIS A 292 16.58 6.44 3.49
C HIS A 292 17.02 5.43 2.42
N GLY A 293 18.19 5.64 1.81
CA GLY A 293 18.80 4.74 0.83
C GLY A 293 18.00 4.55 -0.47
N ASN A 294 17.08 5.46 -0.78
CA ASN A 294 16.26 5.42 -1.98
C ASN A 294 17.03 5.97 -3.19
N ALA A 295 16.69 5.51 -4.40
CA ALA A 295 17.32 6.01 -5.62
C ALA A 295 16.81 7.41 -6.03
N TYR A 296 15.50 7.67 -5.86
CA TYR A 296 14.88 8.98 -5.97
C TYR A 296 14.12 9.30 -4.67
N SER A 297 13.79 10.57 -4.48
CA SER A 297 12.86 11.00 -3.43
C SER A 297 11.51 11.39 -4.03
N LEU A 298 11.29 12.67 -4.35
CA LEU A 298 10.12 13.15 -5.08
C LEU A 298 10.41 13.11 -6.58
N ASP A 299 9.68 12.27 -7.33
CA ASP A 299 9.83 12.14 -8.78
C ASP A 299 8.49 12.32 -9.51
N ILE A 300 8.19 13.53 -9.96
CA ILE A 300 7.09 13.78 -10.88
C ILE A 300 7.67 13.69 -12.29
N ASP A 301 7.30 12.66 -13.05
CA ASP A 301 7.85 12.35 -14.37
C ASP A 301 6.74 12.26 -15.43
N GLY A 302 6.53 13.38 -16.11
CA GLY A 302 5.62 13.54 -17.25
C GLY A 302 6.15 12.99 -18.57
N GLU A 303 7.38 12.47 -18.59
CA GLU A 303 8.07 11.93 -19.76
C GLU A 303 8.63 10.53 -19.47
N TRP A 304 7.93 9.75 -18.63
CA TRP A 304 8.43 8.51 -18.07
C TRP A 304 8.80 7.50 -19.17
N SER A 305 10.10 7.24 -19.31
CA SER A 305 10.66 6.48 -20.43
C SER A 305 10.33 4.99 -20.45
N SER A 306 9.89 4.42 -19.32
CA SER A 306 9.53 3.01 -19.19
C SER A 306 8.13 2.68 -19.69
N MET A 307 7.33 3.67 -20.11
CA MET A 307 6.06 3.45 -20.81
C MET A 307 6.11 4.00 -22.23
N SER A 308 5.32 3.42 -23.12
CA SER A 308 5.08 4.02 -24.44
C SER A 308 4.33 5.34 -24.29
N THR A 309 4.72 6.36 -25.07
CA THR A 309 3.97 7.62 -25.16
C THR A 309 2.52 7.39 -25.57
N VAL A 310 1.59 7.92 -24.78
CA VAL A 310 0.15 7.90 -25.04
C VAL A 310 -0.22 9.17 -25.80
N SER A 311 -1.11 9.05 -26.79
CA SER A 311 -1.54 10.22 -27.58
C SER A 311 -2.26 11.25 -26.69
N GLY A 312 -1.83 12.50 -26.78
CA GLY A 312 -2.37 13.65 -26.06
C GLY A 312 -1.26 14.61 -25.64
N ASP A 313 -1.64 15.79 -25.15
CA ASP A 313 -0.69 16.86 -24.79
C ASP A 313 0.02 16.62 -23.43
N GLY A 314 -0.47 15.66 -22.64
CA GLY A 314 -0.01 15.39 -21.28
C GLY A 314 -1.17 15.36 -20.29
N VAL A 315 -0.98 14.68 -19.16
CA VAL A 315 -1.94 14.70 -18.04
C VAL A 315 -1.76 15.99 -17.25
N GLN A 316 -2.84 16.75 -17.05
CA GLN A 316 -2.78 17.98 -16.25
C GLN A 316 -2.65 17.64 -14.76
N LEU A 317 -1.52 18.00 -14.15
CA LEU A 317 -1.33 17.92 -12.72
C LEU A 317 -1.63 19.28 -12.10
N ASN A 318 -2.57 19.36 -11.15
CA ASN A 318 -2.99 20.63 -10.55
C ASN A 318 -3.24 20.50 -9.04
N ASN A 319 -2.86 21.50 -8.24
CA ASN A 319 -3.08 21.51 -6.79
C ASN A 319 -2.47 20.27 -6.11
N ILE A 320 -1.14 20.21 -6.14
CA ILE A 320 -0.34 19.15 -5.52
C ILE A 320 0.46 19.76 -4.39
N THR A 321 0.28 19.28 -3.17
CA THR A 321 1.04 19.71 -1.99
C THR A 321 1.97 18.60 -1.54
N VAL A 322 3.27 18.88 -1.50
CA VAL A 322 4.32 18.03 -0.90
C VAL A 322 4.83 18.76 0.34
N ARG A 323 4.73 18.14 1.53
CA ARG A 323 5.11 18.81 2.78
C ARG A 323 5.77 17.89 3.80
N ASN A 324 6.76 18.42 4.53
CA ASN A 324 7.40 17.74 5.67
C ASN A 324 8.03 16.41 5.25
N TRP A 325 8.94 16.48 4.29
CA TRP A 325 9.73 15.34 3.82
C TRP A 325 11.13 15.40 4.42
N LYS A 326 11.60 14.29 4.98
CA LYS A 326 12.88 14.20 5.68
C LYS A 326 13.65 12.93 5.34
N GLY A 327 14.94 12.92 5.63
CA GLY A 327 15.80 11.75 5.55
C GLY A 327 16.94 11.92 4.55
N THR A 328 17.28 10.82 3.86
CA THR A 328 18.42 10.75 2.95
C THR A 328 18.13 9.93 1.69
N GLU A 329 18.94 10.12 0.65
CA GLU A 329 18.89 9.35 -0.60
C GLU A 329 20.29 8.90 -1.06
N GLU A 330 20.37 7.85 -1.87
CA GLU A 330 21.64 7.17 -2.17
C GLU A 330 22.69 8.10 -2.85
N ASP A 331 22.29 8.84 -3.88
CA ASP A 331 23.16 9.74 -4.66
C ASP A 331 22.35 10.89 -5.27
N GLY A 332 22.28 12.01 -4.54
CA GLY A 332 21.52 13.20 -4.96
C GLY A 332 22.20 14.07 -6.00
N ALA A 333 23.45 13.79 -6.35
CA ALA A 333 24.10 14.40 -7.52
C ALA A 333 23.62 13.71 -8.80
N ALA A 334 23.44 12.38 -8.77
CA ALA A 334 22.93 11.61 -9.91
C ALA A 334 21.40 11.69 -10.05
N ARG A 335 20.67 11.68 -8.92
CA ARG A 335 19.20 11.62 -8.86
C ARG A 335 18.68 12.48 -7.72
N GLY A 336 18.79 13.80 -7.90
CA GLY A 336 18.44 14.75 -6.85
C GLY A 336 17.03 14.61 -6.27
N PRO A 337 16.81 15.03 -5.01
CA PRO A 337 15.63 14.63 -4.24
C PRO A 337 14.34 15.31 -4.71
N ILE A 338 14.47 16.39 -5.50
CA ILE A 338 13.34 17.07 -6.14
C ILE A 338 13.53 16.95 -7.65
N LYS A 339 12.72 16.11 -8.28
CA LYS A 339 12.58 16.01 -9.73
C LYS A 339 11.12 16.28 -10.09
N VAL A 340 10.86 17.41 -10.74
CA VAL A 340 9.52 17.78 -11.22
C VAL A 340 9.59 18.06 -12.71
N VAL A 341 9.30 17.06 -13.53
CA VAL A 341 9.29 17.13 -14.99
C VAL A 341 7.85 17.00 -15.46
N CYS A 342 7.28 18.10 -15.94
CA CYS A 342 5.92 18.16 -16.47
C CYS A 342 5.96 18.30 -17.99
N ALA A 343 4.96 17.73 -18.67
CA ALA A 343 4.86 17.80 -20.12
C ALA A 343 4.76 19.27 -20.58
N GLU A 344 5.53 19.66 -21.61
CA GLU A 344 5.57 21.04 -22.11
C GLU A 344 4.19 21.59 -22.49
N LYS A 345 3.30 20.73 -23.01
CA LYS A 345 1.95 21.11 -23.45
C LYS A 345 0.86 20.89 -22.39
N ALA A 346 1.21 20.34 -21.24
CA ALA A 346 0.35 20.28 -20.06
C ALA A 346 1.18 20.59 -18.80
N PRO A 347 1.70 21.83 -18.66
CA PRO A 347 2.52 22.21 -17.51
C PRO A 347 1.78 21.99 -16.20
N CYS A 348 2.49 21.54 -15.16
CA CYS A 348 1.87 21.38 -13.85
C CYS A 348 1.58 22.76 -13.25
N THR A 349 0.46 22.91 -12.55
CA THR A 349 0.06 24.18 -11.92
C THR A 349 -0.29 23.98 -10.46
N ASP A 350 -0.10 25.03 -9.65
CA ASP A 350 -0.45 25.02 -8.23
C ASP A 350 0.25 23.87 -7.46
N ILE A 351 1.54 23.64 -7.75
CA ILE A 351 2.39 22.76 -6.95
C ILE A 351 2.95 23.54 -5.76
N THR A 352 2.80 23.01 -4.55
CA THR A 352 3.45 23.53 -3.34
C THR A 352 4.43 22.50 -2.81
N ILE A 353 5.71 22.86 -2.70
CA ILE A 353 6.73 22.05 -2.01
C ILE A 353 7.26 22.87 -0.83
N ASP A 354 6.97 22.41 0.39
CA ASP A 354 7.22 23.14 1.64
C ASP A 354 7.79 22.21 2.72
N ASP A 355 8.65 22.71 3.61
CA ASP A 355 9.35 21.89 4.63
C ASP A 355 9.92 20.57 4.06
N PHE A 356 10.75 20.68 3.01
CA PHE A 356 11.38 19.54 2.36
C PHE A 356 12.88 19.57 2.63
N ALA A 357 13.38 18.58 3.36
CA ALA A 357 14.76 18.51 3.83
C ALA A 357 15.31 17.09 3.63
N LEU A 358 15.91 16.83 2.48
CA LEU A 358 16.60 15.59 2.16
C LEU A 358 18.06 15.88 1.86
N TRP A 359 18.94 14.93 2.19
CA TRP A 359 20.37 15.04 1.89
C TRP A 359 20.92 13.75 1.28
N THR A 360 21.88 13.90 0.38
CA THR A 360 22.59 12.78 -0.24
C THR A 360 23.42 11.97 0.79
N GLU A 361 23.43 10.65 0.66
CA GLU A 361 24.26 9.72 1.44
C GLU A 361 25.69 9.61 0.88
N SER A 362 25.87 10.00 -0.38
CA SER A 362 27.15 10.01 -1.08
C SER A 362 27.45 11.38 -1.71
N GLY A 363 28.71 11.80 -1.65
CA GLY A 363 29.12 13.13 -2.09
C GLY A 363 28.77 14.24 -1.09
N ASP A 364 28.91 15.49 -1.54
CA ASP A 364 28.71 16.71 -0.74
C ASP A 364 27.82 17.76 -1.46
N GLU A 365 27.15 17.35 -2.54
CA GLU A 365 26.20 18.15 -3.30
C GLU A 365 25.02 17.32 -3.80
N GLN A 366 23.90 17.99 -4.08
CA GLN A 366 22.72 17.40 -4.72
C GLN A 366 22.02 18.41 -5.64
N THR A 367 21.09 17.95 -6.46
CA THR A 367 20.37 18.81 -7.42
C THR A 367 18.87 18.86 -7.19
N TYR A 368 18.24 20.00 -7.49
CA TYR A 368 16.79 20.12 -7.65
C TYR A 368 16.49 20.47 -9.10
N SER A 369 15.70 19.62 -9.77
CA SER A 369 15.37 19.76 -11.19
C SER A 369 13.88 20.03 -11.36
N CYS A 370 13.54 21.08 -12.09
CA CYS A 370 12.16 21.43 -12.40
C CYS A 370 12.04 21.80 -13.88
N GLU A 371 11.03 21.26 -14.54
CA GLU A 371 10.68 21.50 -15.93
C GLU A 371 9.17 21.62 -16.05
N ASN A 372 8.71 22.79 -16.52
CA ASN A 372 7.29 23.14 -16.70
C ASN A 372 6.41 22.94 -15.43
N GLY A 373 6.97 23.09 -14.23
CA GLY A 373 6.28 22.97 -12.94
C GLY A 373 6.01 24.33 -12.29
N PHE A 374 4.73 24.73 -12.17
CA PHE A 374 4.37 26.05 -11.65
C PHE A 374 3.74 25.98 -10.25
N GLY A 375 4.16 26.90 -9.39
CA GLY A 375 3.71 27.00 -8.01
C GLY A 375 4.81 27.57 -7.12
N SER A 376 4.92 27.08 -5.88
CA SER A 376 5.86 27.63 -4.89
C SER A 376 6.74 26.55 -4.24
N GLY A 377 8.04 26.82 -4.18
CA GLY A 377 9.04 25.98 -3.49
C GLY A 377 10.21 25.56 -4.38
N PHE A 378 11.43 25.66 -3.85
CA PHE A 378 12.66 25.15 -4.47
C PHE A 378 12.88 25.65 -5.92
N CYS A 379 12.85 24.75 -6.91
CA CYS A 379 13.07 25.08 -8.32
C CYS A 379 11.81 25.40 -9.13
N LEU A 380 10.63 25.40 -8.50
CA LEU A 380 9.36 25.75 -9.15
C LEU A 380 9.35 27.24 -9.50
N GLN A 381 8.67 27.59 -10.59
CA GLN A 381 8.45 28.99 -10.97
C GLN A 381 7.05 29.46 -10.60
N ASP A 382 6.94 30.73 -10.20
CA ASP A 382 5.66 31.40 -10.12
C ASP A 382 5.06 31.53 -11.54
N GLY A 383 3.81 31.13 -11.74
CA GLY A 383 3.13 31.28 -13.03
C GLY A 383 1.90 30.40 -13.18
N ASP A 384 1.31 30.45 -14.37
CA ASP A 384 0.06 29.77 -14.74
C ASP A 384 0.25 28.70 -15.85
N GLY A 385 1.49 28.31 -16.15
CA GLY A 385 1.78 27.35 -17.21
C GLY A 385 1.76 27.92 -18.63
N THR A 386 1.74 29.24 -18.82
CA THR A 386 1.73 29.86 -20.16
C THR A 386 3.08 29.90 -20.88
N SER A 387 4.18 29.58 -20.18
CA SER A 387 5.54 29.48 -20.75
C SER A 387 6.18 28.15 -20.39
N SER A 388 7.11 27.67 -21.22
CA SER A 388 7.95 26.52 -20.88
C SER A 388 9.27 26.95 -20.24
N TYR A 389 9.82 26.09 -19.38
CA TYR A 389 11.13 26.29 -18.77
C TYR A 389 11.72 24.97 -18.31
N SER A 390 13.05 24.93 -18.16
CA SER A 390 13.78 23.86 -17.50
C SER A 390 14.90 24.49 -16.67
N THR A 391 15.06 24.05 -15.42
CA THR A 391 16.07 24.58 -14.49
C THR A 391 16.62 23.47 -13.59
N VAL A 392 17.89 23.62 -13.22
CA VAL A 392 18.55 22.77 -12.23
C VAL A 392 19.27 23.67 -11.23
N ILE A 393 19.00 23.47 -9.95
CA ILE A 393 19.68 24.15 -8.84
C ILE A 393 20.60 23.13 -8.17
N THR A 394 21.83 23.50 -7.87
CA THR A 394 22.77 22.66 -7.11
C THR A 394 22.84 23.18 -5.66
N GLU A 395 22.57 22.31 -4.71
CA GLU A 395 22.75 22.57 -3.28
C GLU A 395 24.04 21.90 -2.81
N THR A 396 24.92 22.67 -2.19
CA THR A 396 26.25 22.21 -1.71
C THR A 396 26.33 22.15 -0.18
N ALA A 397 25.18 22.15 0.50
CA ALA A 397 25.08 22.06 1.94
C ALA A 397 23.78 21.36 2.35
N ALA A 398 23.87 20.51 3.38
CA ALA A 398 22.71 19.80 3.91
C ALA A 398 21.62 20.76 4.40
N PRO A 399 20.35 20.59 3.95
CA PRO A 399 19.23 21.35 4.49
C PRO A 399 19.11 21.16 6.01
N THR A 400 18.75 22.22 6.73
CA THR A 400 18.55 22.11 8.18
C THR A 400 17.37 21.20 8.49
N GLY A 401 17.55 20.23 9.40
CA GLY A 401 16.47 19.34 9.85
C GLY A 401 16.14 18.22 8.86
N TYR A 402 17.13 17.80 8.04
CA TYR A 402 17.02 16.63 7.18
C TYR A 402 17.10 15.32 7.96
N GLU A 403 17.70 15.32 9.14
CA GLU A 403 17.88 14.12 9.94
C GLU A 403 16.52 13.52 10.35
N ALA A 404 16.32 12.25 10.03
CA ALA A 404 15.12 11.48 10.37
C ALA A 404 15.51 10.14 11.03
N SER A 405 14.61 9.62 11.86
CA SER A 405 14.78 8.30 12.49
C SER A 405 14.47 7.18 11.51
N SER A 406 15.28 6.12 11.52
CA SER A 406 14.99 4.89 10.79
C SER A 406 14.01 3.97 11.53
N MET A 407 13.47 2.96 10.83
CA MET A 407 12.66 1.90 11.40
C MET A 407 13.55 0.74 11.86
N SER A 408 13.21 0.09 12.98
CA SER A 408 14.02 -1.00 13.54
C SER A 408 14.06 -2.27 12.67
N ASN A 409 13.10 -2.39 11.74
CA ASN A 409 12.91 -3.56 10.90
C ASN A 409 13.38 -3.31 9.46
N ASP A 410 14.15 -2.25 9.21
CA ASP A 410 14.73 -1.98 7.88
C ASP A 410 15.55 -3.20 7.42
N LEU A 411 15.20 -3.74 6.24
CA LEU A 411 15.87 -4.91 5.70
C LEU A 411 17.33 -4.60 5.39
N SER A 412 18.26 -5.44 5.88
CA SER A 412 19.67 -5.37 5.48
C SER A 412 19.92 -5.96 4.09
N THR A 413 19.03 -6.84 3.63
CA THR A 413 19.10 -7.52 2.32
C THR A 413 17.67 -7.88 1.89
N ALA A 414 17.34 -7.68 0.61
CA ALA A 414 16.10 -8.19 0.04
C ALA A 414 16.08 -9.72 -0.10
N PHE A 415 14.95 -10.28 -0.54
CA PHE A 415 14.74 -11.73 -0.62
C PHE A 415 15.19 -12.38 -1.95
N GLY A 416 15.68 -11.58 -2.92
CA GLY A 416 16.07 -12.09 -4.23
C GLY A 416 14.88 -12.61 -5.04
N THR A 417 15.13 -13.51 -5.99
CA THR A 417 14.12 -14.04 -6.92
C THR A 417 14.26 -15.55 -7.20
N ASP A 418 15.24 -16.24 -6.62
CA ASP A 418 15.60 -17.63 -6.95
C ASP A 418 15.34 -18.63 -5.82
N ALA A 419 14.80 -18.17 -4.68
CA ALA A 419 14.47 -18.99 -3.52
C ALA A 419 13.11 -18.59 -2.90
N SER A 420 12.48 -19.54 -2.22
CA SER A 420 11.22 -19.30 -1.51
C SER A 420 11.39 -18.22 -0.44
N ILE A 421 10.45 -17.29 -0.42
CA ILE A 421 10.42 -16.18 0.54
C ILE A 421 9.70 -16.61 1.83
N PRO A 422 10.24 -16.33 3.03
CA PRO A 422 9.59 -16.69 4.29
C PRO A 422 8.40 -15.78 4.60
N ILE A 423 7.31 -16.39 5.08
CA ILE A 423 6.09 -15.69 5.48
C ILE A 423 6.41 -14.71 6.64
N PRO A 424 6.11 -13.40 6.51
CA PRO A 424 6.29 -12.43 7.59
C PRO A 424 5.23 -12.58 8.69
N THR A 425 5.56 -12.08 9.88
CA THR A 425 4.52 -11.62 10.83
C THR A 425 4.11 -10.21 10.45
N ILE A 426 2.84 -9.85 10.65
CA ILE A 426 2.39 -8.46 10.47
C ILE A 426 2.99 -7.59 11.57
N PRO A 427 3.68 -6.48 11.23
CA PRO A 427 4.29 -5.61 12.23
C PRO A 427 3.23 -4.76 12.95
N THR A 428 3.63 -4.12 14.04
CA THR A 428 2.79 -3.19 14.81
C THR A 428 3.39 -1.78 14.87
N SER A 429 4.23 -1.45 13.89
CA SER A 429 4.87 -0.14 13.72
C SER A 429 5.21 0.03 12.24
N PHE A 430 4.67 1.06 11.61
CA PHE A 430 4.80 1.31 10.16
C PHE A 430 5.44 2.65 9.83
N PHE A 431 5.46 3.59 10.79
CA PHE A 431 6.08 4.89 10.65
C PHE A 431 6.66 5.33 12.01
N PRO A 432 7.82 6.02 12.06
CA PRO A 432 8.41 6.44 13.33
C PRO A 432 7.47 7.27 14.20
N GLY A 433 7.23 6.80 15.43
CA GLY A 433 6.38 7.49 16.41
C GLY A 433 4.87 7.31 16.22
N ALA A 434 4.42 6.66 15.15
CA ALA A 434 3.03 6.30 14.95
C ALA A 434 2.72 4.93 15.57
N THR A 435 1.47 4.73 15.99
CA THR A 435 0.93 3.42 16.37
C THR A 435 -0.17 3.03 15.39
N PRO A 436 -0.35 1.73 15.09
CA PRO A 436 -1.43 1.29 14.20
C PRO A 436 -2.80 1.77 14.67
N TYR A 437 -3.67 2.12 13.72
CA TYR A 437 -5.04 2.55 14.01
C TYR A 437 -5.87 1.42 14.63
N SER A 438 -5.65 0.19 14.16
CA SER A 438 -6.36 -1.02 14.58
C SER A 438 -5.40 -2.04 15.16
N ALA A 439 -5.72 -2.60 16.32
CA ALA A 439 -4.94 -3.69 16.90
C ALA A 439 -5.04 -4.96 16.04
N LEU A 440 -3.97 -5.74 15.98
CA LEU A 440 -3.95 -7.04 15.30
C LEU A 440 -5.05 -7.98 15.82
N ALA A 441 -5.74 -8.66 14.91
CA ALA A 441 -6.67 -9.72 15.22
C ALA A 441 -5.94 -10.86 15.97
N GLY A 442 -6.53 -11.34 17.08
CA GLY A 442 -5.90 -12.37 17.93
C GLY A 442 -5.02 -11.83 19.07
N ALA A 443 -4.68 -10.52 19.10
CA ALA A 443 -4.01 -9.94 20.27
C ALA A 443 -4.84 -10.09 21.56
N ALA A 444 -6.17 -10.13 21.45
CA ALA A 444 -7.10 -10.34 22.57
C ALA A 444 -7.13 -11.80 23.09
N SER A 445 -6.91 -12.80 22.24
CA SER A 445 -6.97 -14.22 22.64
C SER A 445 -5.71 -14.67 23.40
N GLY A 446 -4.55 -14.07 23.09
CA GLY A 446 -3.29 -14.32 23.81
C GLY A 446 -3.29 -13.91 25.28
N ASN A 447 -4.05 -12.87 25.66
CA ASN A 447 -4.17 -12.44 27.06
C ASN A 447 -5.17 -13.29 27.87
N ALA A 448 -6.21 -13.84 27.24
CA ALA A 448 -7.15 -14.75 27.91
C ALA A 448 -6.52 -16.13 28.24
N ALA A 449 -5.62 -16.63 27.38
CA ALA A 449 -4.89 -17.89 27.62
C ALA A 449 -3.80 -17.77 28.70
N LYS A 450 -3.18 -16.59 28.87
CA LYS A 450 -2.23 -16.32 29.97
C LYS A 450 -2.94 -16.10 31.33
N ALA A 451 -4.17 -15.60 31.35
CA ALA A 451 -4.95 -15.44 32.57
C ALA A 451 -5.51 -16.78 33.11
N THR A 452 -5.79 -17.76 32.25
CA THR A 452 -6.31 -19.08 32.65
C THR A 452 -5.21 -20.08 33.05
N SER A 453 -4.01 -19.98 32.46
CA SER A 453 -2.86 -20.83 32.86
C SER A 453 -2.26 -20.45 34.23
N SER A 454 -2.33 -19.18 34.64
CA SER A 454 -1.85 -18.73 35.96
C SER A 454 -2.81 -19.04 37.13
N ALA A 455 -4.11 -19.15 36.87
CA ALA A 455 -5.11 -19.50 37.90
C ALA A 455 -5.13 -21.00 38.25
N THR A 456 -4.61 -21.87 37.37
CA THR A 456 -4.69 -23.33 37.54
C THR A 456 -3.46 -23.93 38.22
N ALA A 457 -2.33 -23.20 38.27
CA ALA A 457 -1.10 -23.63 38.94
C ALA A 457 -1.07 -23.39 40.47
N SER A 458 -2.10 -22.79 41.06
CA SER A 458 -2.15 -22.42 42.48
C SER A 458 -2.96 -23.37 43.39
N ARG A 459 -3.53 -24.48 42.88
CA ARG A 459 -4.45 -25.33 43.67
C ARG A 459 -4.00 -26.78 43.97
N PHE A 460 -2.78 -27.18 43.63
CA PHE A 460 -2.24 -28.51 43.95
C PHE A 460 -1.11 -28.47 44.99
N ARG A 461 -1.41 -28.01 46.21
CA ARG A 461 -0.56 -28.24 47.39
C ARG A 461 -1.44 -28.27 48.65
N HIS A 462 -1.98 -29.44 48.96
CA HIS A 462 -2.14 -30.00 50.31
C HIS A 462 -3.16 -31.14 50.33
N ARG A 463 -2.67 -32.37 50.47
CA ARG A 463 -3.13 -33.34 51.48
C ARG A 463 -2.27 -34.60 51.40
N ARG A 464 -1.27 -34.67 52.27
CA ARG A 464 -0.75 -35.95 52.79
C ARG A 464 -1.74 -36.40 53.87
N GLY A 465 -2.27 -37.59 53.73
CA GLY A 465 -3.13 -38.25 54.71
C GLY A 465 -2.82 -39.74 54.68
N SER A 466 -2.25 -40.20 55.78
CA SER A 466 -1.91 -41.57 56.14
C SER A 466 -3.12 -42.52 56.11
N HIS A 467 -2.99 -43.66 55.43
CA HIS A 467 -3.15 -45.01 55.97
C HIS A 467 -2.66 -46.05 54.97
#